data_AF-A0A3B3D2K1-F1
#
_entry.id   AF-A0A3B3D2K1-F1
#
_cell.length_a   1.000
_cell.length_b   1.000
_cell.length_c   1.000
_cell.angle_alpha   90.00
_cell.angle_beta   90.00
_cell.angle_gamma   90.00
#
_symmetry.space_group_name_H-M   'P 1'
#
loop_
_entity.id
_entity.type
_entity.pdbx_description
1 polymer ?
#
loop_
_entity_poly.entity_id
_entity_poly.type
_entity_poly.pdbx_seq_one_letter_code
_entity_poly.pdbx_strand_id
1 'polypeptide(L)'
;ITLQWEKEDYNVHFILSFEGTETNISTVDGDEPVQITIPSLTAATTYTFTLFSVFENLRSSGISITAVTEHFYPISGTESSRSDDGSSPPIPLQRPFVYFGKEYNTIYVNHNGHLTFINSFSSYTPQRFPLNGSFDLIAPFWTDLDNRQTGVILYNQYTNGSVLQQATQDINSYFPNLNFNAAWVFVATWYKVPYFPNTGTETTFQAVLISGGQKSFVLMNYGVIASTFQNVQAGYDTINSVHHFTIPGSFSSSATGSNSTFSLSSNVNVAGRWAFEADSEPENQVINVWGWTFVVLIFLI
;
A
#
# COMPACT_ATOMS: atom_id res chain seq x y z
N ILE A 1 -0.91 9.63 14.10
CA ILE A 1 -2.25 10.14 13.70
C ILE A 1 -2.41 11.52 14.32
N THR A 2 -2.89 12.51 13.56
CA THR A 2 -3.19 13.86 14.08
C THR A 2 -4.68 14.05 14.16
N LEU A 3 -5.18 14.41 15.35
CA LEU A 3 -6.58 14.69 15.61
C LEU A 3 -6.76 16.20 15.75
N GLN A 4 -7.82 16.74 15.14
CA GLN A 4 -8.20 18.15 15.21
C GLN A 4 -9.68 18.28 15.53
N TRP A 5 -10.03 19.25 16.37
CA TRP A 5 -11.41 19.65 16.63
C TRP A 5 -11.51 21.14 16.97
N GLU A 6 -12.68 21.71 16.70
CA GLU A 6 -13.02 23.07 17.10
C GLU A 6 -13.42 23.11 18.57
N LYS A 7 -13.20 24.26 19.21
CA LYS A 7 -13.69 24.54 20.56
C LYS A 7 -14.77 25.61 20.51
N GLU A 8 -15.86 25.38 21.23
CA GLU A 8 -16.98 26.34 21.31
C GLU A 8 -16.94 27.22 22.57
N ASP A 9 -16.25 26.79 23.63
CA ASP A 9 -16.18 27.51 24.91
C ASP A 9 -14.77 27.38 25.53
N TYR A 10 -14.27 28.49 26.09
CA TYR A 10 -12.94 28.60 26.70
C TYR A 10 -12.82 27.88 28.05
N ASN A 11 -13.94 27.57 28.72
CA ASN A 11 -13.94 26.90 30.02
C ASN A 11 -14.04 25.36 29.93
N VAL A 12 -13.94 24.80 28.72
CA VAL A 12 -14.03 23.35 28.49
C VAL A 12 -12.64 22.76 28.35
N HIS A 13 -12.38 21.69 29.10
CA HIS A 13 -11.21 20.85 28.93
C HIS A 13 -11.59 19.57 28.18
N PHE A 14 -10.60 18.90 27.58
CA PHE A 14 -10.85 17.68 26.84
C PHE A 14 -10.11 16.48 27.44
N ILE A 15 -10.73 15.31 27.35
CA ILE A 15 -10.08 14.04 27.65
C ILE A 15 -10.08 13.22 26.37
N LEU A 16 -8.90 12.78 25.95
CA LEU A 16 -8.76 11.84 24.84
C LEU A 16 -8.54 10.43 25.39
N SER A 17 -9.36 9.49 24.98
CA SER A 17 -9.21 8.06 25.31
C SER A 17 -8.85 7.26 24.06
N PHE A 18 -7.82 6.42 24.17
CA PHE A 18 -7.51 5.38 23.18
C PHE A 18 -6.73 4.24 23.85
N GLU A 19 -6.93 3.00 23.41
CA GLU A 19 -6.28 1.79 23.96
C GLU A 19 -6.36 1.66 25.50
N GLY A 20 -7.47 2.10 26.09
CA GLY A 20 -7.68 2.05 27.53
C GLY A 20 -6.87 3.08 28.34
N THR A 21 -6.16 3.99 27.67
CA THR A 21 -5.46 5.11 28.29
C THR A 21 -6.27 6.39 28.10
N GLU A 22 -6.32 7.25 29.12
CA GLU A 22 -6.92 8.58 29.05
C GLU A 22 -5.85 9.65 29.21
N THR A 23 -5.88 10.66 28.34
CA THR A 23 -4.98 11.83 28.39
C THR A 23 -5.81 13.09 28.55
N ASN A 24 -5.51 13.87 29.58
CA ASN A 24 -6.10 15.20 29.75
C ASN A 24 -5.42 16.18 28.79
N ILE A 25 -6.22 16.89 28.02
CA ILE A 25 -5.77 17.90 27.08
C ILE A 25 -6.15 19.26 27.65
N SER A 26 -5.15 19.92 28.23
CA SER A 26 -5.23 21.32 28.61
C SER A 26 -5.18 22.19 27.35
N THR A 27 -6.24 22.96 27.14
CA THR A 27 -6.36 23.91 26.04
C THR A 27 -5.55 25.16 26.31
N VAL A 28 -5.03 25.78 25.25
CA VAL A 28 -4.40 27.11 25.29
C VAL A 28 -5.45 28.14 24.86
N ASP A 29 -5.47 29.31 25.52
CA ASP A 29 -6.34 30.43 25.15
C ASP A 29 -6.06 30.90 23.71
N GLY A 30 -7.10 31.13 22.92
CA GLY A 30 -7.04 31.52 21.50
C GLY A 30 -8.26 31.02 20.71
N ASP A 31 -8.44 31.42 19.46
CA ASP A 31 -9.55 30.94 18.61
C ASP A 31 -9.15 29.79 17.68
N GLU A 32 -7.93 29.27 17.84
CA GLU A 32 -7.40 28.22 16.98
C GLU A 32 -7.97 26.83 17.34
N PRO A 33 -8.15 25.96 16.34
CA PRO A 33 -8.57 24.57 16.55
C PRO A 33 -7.55 23.83 17.43
N VAL A 34 -8.06 22.95 18.30
CA VAL A 34 -7.17 22.10 19.11
C VAL A 34 -6.62 21.00 18.22
N GLN A 35 -5.29 20.85 18.19
CA GLN A 35 -4.61 19.79 17.47
C GLN A 35 -3.72 18.96 18.39
N ILE A 36 -3.80 17.64 18.30
CA ILE A 36 -2.90 16.71 18.99
C ILE A 36 -2.37 15.66 18.02
N THR A 37 -1.06 15.39 18.10
CA THR A 37 -0.43 14.33 17.33
C THR A 37 -0.12 13.17 18.26
N ILE A 38 -0.64 12.00 17.92
CA ILE A 38 -0.37 10.73 18.62
C ILE A 38 0.80 10.04 17.90
N PRO A 39 2.00 9.99 18.52
CA PRO A 39 3.18 9.36 17.94
C PRO A 39 3.18 7.85 18.19
N SER A 40 4.13 7.15 17.56
CA SER A 40 4.51 5.77 17.92
C SER A 40 3.38 4.73 17.89
N LEU A 41 2.36 4.94 17.05
CA LEU A 41 1.30 3.97 16.83
C LEU A 41 1.81 2.82 15.94
N THR A 42 1.37 1.60 16.25
CA THR A 42 1.65 0.39 15.46
C THR A 42 1.07 0.54 14.06
N ALA A 43 1.82 0.18 13.01
CA ALA A 43 1.36 0.21 11.61
C ALA A 43 0.14 -0.71 11.37
N ALA A 44 -0.71 -0.37 10.39
CA ALA A 44 -2.17 -0.64 10.33
C ALA A 44 -2.75 -1.46 11.45
N THR A 45 -2.78 -0.75 12.56
CA THR A 45 -3.67 -1.00 13.64
C THR A 45 -4.78 0.03 13.50
N THR A 46 -6.02 -0.44 13.55
CA THR A 46 -7.19 0.41 13.64
C THR A 46 -7.28 0.93 15.07
N TYR A 47 -7.15 2.24 15.23
CA TYR A 47 -7.29 2.93 16.50
C TYR A 47 -8.64 3.61 16.57
N THR A 48 -9.38 3.36 17.65
CA THR A 48 -10.56 4.16 18.00
C THR A 48 -10.15 5.15 19.08
N PHE A 49 -10.35 6.43 18.76
CA PHE A 49 -10.13 7.56 19.65
C PHE A 49 -11.48 8.08 20.10
N THR A 50 -11.69 8.20 21.41
CA THR A 50 -12.89 8.83 21.97
C THR A 50 -12.50 10.15 22.63
N LEU A 51 -13.06 11.24 22.13
CA LEU A 51 -12.86 12.58 22.68
C LEU A 51 -14.04 12.95 23.57
N PHE A 52 -13.76 13.35 24.81
CA PHE A 52 -14.74 13.83 25.77
C PHE A 52 -14.49 15.31 26.05
N SER A 53 -15.57 16.07 26.17
CA SER A 53 -15.56 17.42 26.72
C SER A 53 -15.88 17.36 28.22
N VAL A 54 -15.19 18.18 29.01
CA VAL A 54 -15.34 18.28 30.46
C VAL A 54 -15.53 19.74 30.84
N PHE A 55 -16.62 20.03 31.56
CA PHE A 55 -16.91 21.33 32.13
C PHE A 55 -17.18 21.14 33.62
N GLU A 56 -16.43 21.85 34.46
CA GLU A 56 -16.38 21.62 35.91
C GLU A 56 -16.12 20.14 36.24
N ASN A 57 -17.12 19.41 36.76
CA ASN A 57 -17.05 17.98 37.09
C ASN A 57 -17.96 17.11 36.20
N LEU A 58 -18.51 17.68 35.12
CA LEU A 58 -19.40 16.98 34.20
C LEU A 58 -18.62 16.59 32.93
N ARG A 59 -18.76 15.33 32.54
CA ARG A 59 -18.14 14.73 31.34
C ARG A 59 -19.23 14.39 30.34
N SER A 60 -19.02 14.75 29.07
CA SER A 60 -19.94 14.38 27.99
C SER A 60 -19.91 12.88 27.69
N SER A 61 -20.83 12.40 26.85
CA SER A 61 -20.86 11.00 26.38
C SER A 61 -19.68 10.62 25.48
N GLY A 62 -18.95 11.63 24.98
CA GLY A 62 -17.83 11.48 24.07
C GLY A 62 -18.24 11.25 22.62
N ILE A 63 -17.36 11.62 21.69
CA ILE A 63 -17.44 11.33 20.26
C ILE A 63 -16.28 10.40 19.88
N SER A 64 -16.58 9.34 19.13
CA SER A 64 -15.56 8.39 18.69
C SER A 64 -15.22 8.56 17.22
N ILE A 65 -13.93 8.56 16.91
CA ILE A 65 -13.38 8.53 15.56
C ILE A 65 -12.42 7.35 15.45
N THR A 66 -12.47 6.67 14.31
CA THR A 66 -11.55 5.57 14.01
C THR A 66 -10.55 6.04 12.96
N ALA A 67 -9.28 5.72 13.16
CA ALA A 67 -8.23 5.97 12.17
C ALA A 67 -7.25 4.80 12.12
N VAL A 68 -6.69 4.57 10.95
CA VAL A 68 -5.82 3.44 10.65
C VAL A 68 -4.43 3.99 10.33
N THR A 69 -3.40 3.44 10.96
CA THR A 69 -2.01 3.78 10.65
C THR A 69 -1.59 3.12 9.33
N GLU A 70 -0.93 3.84 8.41
CA GLU A 70 -0.62 3.25 7.10
C GLU A 70 0.56 2.25 7.17
N HIS A 71 0.50 1.19 6.36
CA HIS A 71 1.54 0.15 6.23
C HIS A 71 2.60 0.49 5.16
N PHE A 72 3.06 1.73 5.11
CA PHE A 72 4.00 2.14 4.07
C PHE A 72 5.44 1.85 4.49
N TYR A 73 6.22 1.37 3.54
CA TYR A 73 7.66 1.47 3.60
C TYR A 73 8.05 2.95 3.41
N PRO A 74 9.27 3.39 3.78
CA PRO A 74 9.61 4.81 3.75
C PRO A 74 9.31 5.48 2.40
N ILE A 75 8.49 6.53 2.45
CA ILE A 75 8.15 7.37 1.29
C ILE A 75 9.30 8.35 1.08
N SER A 76 10.34 7.88 0.40
CA SER A 76 11.60 8.62 0.22
C SER A 76 12.36 8.09 -1.00
N GLY A 77 13.42 8.78 -1.38
CA GLY A 77 14.34 8.34 -2.43
C GLY A 77 14.40 9.32 -3.60
N THR A 78 14.73 8.78 -4.77
CA THR A 78 14.82 9.54 -6.01
C THR A 78 13.42 9.79 -6.57
N GLU A 79 13.12 11.06 -6.88
CA GLU A 79 11.91 11.45 -7.61
C GLU A 79 12.09 11.16 -9.10
N SER A 80 11.12 10.47 -9.70
CA SER A 80 11.03 10.33 -11.16
C SER A 80 10.69 11.66 -11.81
N SER A 81 10.89 11.77 -13.12
CA SER A 81 10.51 12.97 -13.87
C SER A 81 9.02 13.31 -13.73
N ARG A 82 8.67 14.59 -13.89
CA ARG A 82 7.28 15.04 -13.98
C ARG A 82 6.82 14.96 -15.44
N SER A 83 6.01 13.97 -15.76
CA SER A 83 5.53 13.70 -17.12
C SER A 83 4.29 12.83 -17.05
N ASP A 84 3.39 12.95 -18.03
CA ASP A 84 2.11 12.24 -18.07
C ASP A 84 2.34 10.71 -18.14
N ASP A 85 2.76 10.23 -19.31
CA ASP A 85 3.00 8.82 -19.59
C ASP A 85 4.48 8.45 -19.50
N GLY A 86 5.16 9.04 -18.51
CA GLY A 86 6.60 8.88 -18.34
C GLY A 86 7.01 7.58 -17.64
N SER A 87 8.31 7.49 -17.40
CA SER A 87 8.92 6.43 -16.59
C SER A 87 10.22 6.95 -15.99
N SER A 88 10.72 6.26 -14.97
CA SER A 88 12.09 6.45 -14.52
C SER A 88 13.08 6.10 -15.65
N PRO A 89 14.32 6.61 -15.61
CA PRO A 89 15.45 5.97 -16.29
C PRO A 89 15.58 4.49 -15.86
N PRO A 90 16.35 3.65 -16.59
CA PRO A 90 16.70 2.31 -16.09
C PRO A 90 17.38 2.43 -14.72
N ILE A 91 16.86 1.70 -13.74
CA ILE A 91 17.41 1.68 -12.39
C ILE A 91 18.18 0.36 -12.21
N PRO A 92 19.53 0.38 -12.12
CA PRO A 92 20.30 -0.80 -11.77
C PRO A 92 19.97 -1.27 -10.35
N LEU A 93 19.69 -2.55 -10.19
CA LEU A 93 19.41 -3.13 -8.88
C LEU A 93 20.71 -3.39 -8.13
N GLN A 94 20.75 -3.02 -6.85
CA GLN A 94 21.92 -3.27 -5.99
C GLN A 94 22.12 -4.76 -5.68
N ARG A 95 21.04 -5.55 -5.80
CA ARG A 95 21.06 -7.01 -5.82
C ARG A 95 20.05 -7.50 -6.87
N PRO A 96 20.28 -8.65 -7.51
CA PRO A 96 19.32 -9.20 -8.44
C PRO A 96 17.97 -9.51 -7.76
N PHE A 97 16.89 -9.33 -8.52
CA PHE A 97 15.55 -9.73 -8.12
C PHE A 97 15.09 -10.89 -8.99
N VAL A 98 14.68 -11.99 -8.38
CA VAL A 98 14.14 -13.14 -9.09
C VAL A 98 12.64 -12.97 -9.18
N TYR A 99 12.11 -12.94 -10.40
CA TYR A 99 10.68 -12.85 -10.70
C TYR A 99 10.28 -14.08 -11.51
N PHE A 100 9.60 -15.02 -10.86
CA PHE A 100 9.17 -16.33 -11.35
C PHE A 100 10.27 -17.08 -12.10
N GLY A 101 11.37 -17.37 -11.40
CA GLY A 101 12.54 -18.09 -11.94
C GLY A 101 13.45 -17.26 -12.86
N LYS A 102 13.06 -16.03 -13.22
CA LYS A 102 13.89 -15.15 -14.04
C LYS A 102 14.58 -14.07 -13.21
N GLU A 103 15.90 -14.02 -13.31
CA GLU A 103 16.69 -13.00 -12.62
C GLU A 103 16.72 -11.68 -13.40
N TYR A 104 16.45 -10.59 -12.71
CA TYR A 104 16.51 -9.23 -13.22
C TYR A 104 17.53 -8.38 -12.45
N ASN A 105 18.22 -7.50 -13.18
CA ASN A 105 19.24 -6.59 -12.67
C ASN A 105 18.89 -5.11 -12.91
N THR A 106 17.75 -4.86 -13.55
CA THR A 106 17.24 -3.52 -13.86
C THR A 106 15.74 -3.48 -13.60
N ILE A 107 15.23 -2.33 -13.17
CA ILE A 107 13.80 -2.05 -13.07
C ILE A 107 13.48 -0.66 -13.60
N TYR A 108 12.24 -0.48 -14.02
CA TYR A 108 11.65 0.80 -14.45
C TYR A 108 10.40 1.05 -13.61
N VAL A 109 10.26 2.28 -13.11
CA VAL A 109 9.07 2.76 -12.40
C VAL A 109 8.25 3.61 -13.35
N ASN A 110 7.20 3.03 -13.91
CA ASN A 110 6.37 3.71 -14.92
C ASN A 110 5.33 4.60 -14.25
N HIS A 111 5.01 5.74 -14.87
CA HIS A 111 4.19 6.75 -14.21
C HIS A 111 2.74 6.30 -13.99
N ASN A 112 2.24 5.46 -14.90
CA ASN A 112 0.91 4.84 -14.86
C ASN A 112 0.84 3.62 -13.93
N GLY A 113 1.54 3.65 -12.79
CA GLY A 113 1.31 2.75 -11.65
C GLY A 113 1.75 1.30 -11.82
N HIS A 114 2.78 1.04 -12.63
CA HIS A 114 3.32 -0.29 -12.85
C HIS A 114 4.85 -0.31 -13.02
N LEU A 115 5.45 -1.47 -12.78
CA LEU A 115 6.88 -1.74 -12.86
C LEU A 115 7.16 -2.74 -13.99
N THR A 116 8.26 -2.52 -14.69
CA THR A 116 8.77 -3.41 -15.73
C THR A 116 10.27 -3.61 -15.56
N PHE A 117 10.83 -4.67 -16.15
CA PHE A 117 12.23 -5.04 -15.92
C PHE A 117 13.15 -4.91 -17.15
N ILE A 118 12.57 -4.80 -18.36
CA ILE A 118 13.35 -4.79 -19.61
C ILE A 118 13.40 -3.39 -20.22
N ASN A 119 12.25 -2.74 -20.37
CA ASN A 119 12.13 -1.39 -20.92
C ASN A 119 11.06 -0.63 -20.14
N SER A 120 11.07 0.70 -20.25
CA SER A 120 9.94 1.51 -19.82
C SER A 120 8.67 1.15 -20.59
N PHE A 121 7.52 1.35 -19.95
CA PHE A 121 6.22 1.10 -20.55
C PHE A 121 5.28 2.25 -20.19
N SER A 122 4.81 2.98 -21.21
CA SER A 122 4.06 4.22 -21.04
C SER A 122 2.54 4.04 -21.10
N SER A 123 2.04 2.80 -21.17
CA SER A 123 0.60 2.58 -21.36
C SER A 123 -0.19 3.09 -20.16
N TYR A 124 -1.10 4.02 -20.40
CA TYR A 124 -2.06 4.54 -19.42
C TYR A 124 -3.39 3.78 -19.41
N THR A 125 -3.68 3.02 -20.46
CA THR A 125 -4.89 2.18 -20.54
C THR A 125 -4.61 0.82 -19.92
N PRO A 126 -5.18 0.48 -18.76
CA PRO A 126 -4.99 -0.83 -18.17
C PRO A 126 -5.68 -1.92 -18.97
N GLN A 127 -5.12 -3.12 -18.88
CA GLN A 127 -5.66 -4.34 -19.45
C GLN A 127 -5.87 -5.38 -18.34
N ARG A 128 -6.91 -6.21 -18.48
CA ARG A 128 -7.19 -7.29 -17.52
C ARG A 128 -6.11 -8.36 -17.64
N PHE A 129 -5.62 -8.86 -16.51
CA PHE A 129 -4.80 -10.07 -16.50
C PHE A 129 -5.70 -11.31 -16.67
N PRO A 130 -5.23 -12.36 -17.37
CA PRO A 130 -3.92 -12.50 -18.02
C PRO A 130 -3.76 -11.62 -19.29
N LEU A 131 -2.62 -10.92 -19.42
CA LEU A 131 -2.27 -10.12 -20.60
C LEU A 131 -1.96 -10.97 -21.83
N ASN A 132 -1.40 -12.17 -21.62
CA ASN A 132 -0.74 -12.99 -22.63
C ASN A 132 0.34 -12.18 -23.40
N GLY A 133 1.03 -11.29 -22.68
CA GLY A 133 2.00 -10.34 -23.23
C GLY A 133 3.42 -10.89 -23.29
N SER A 134 4.34 -10.09 -23.83
CA SER A 134 5.76 -10.47 -24.02
C SER A 134 6.70 -9.87 -22.98
N PHE A 135 6.18 -9.39 -21.84
CA PHE A 135 6.98 -8.77 -20.78
C PHE A 135 6.43 -9.11 -19.40
N ASP A 136 7.32 -9.08 -18.42
CA ASP A 136 6.98 -9.22 -17.00
C ASP A 136 6.56 -7.87 -16.43
N LEU A 137 5.47 -7.87 -15.66
CA LEU A 137 4.78 -6.68 -15.17
C LEU A 137 4.34 -6.86 -13.72
N ILE A 138 4.66 -5.88 -12.88
CA ILE A 138 4.06 -5.75 -11.54
C ILE A 138 3.26 -4.45 -11.54
N ALA A 139 1.94 -4.53 -11.38
CA ALA A 139 1.04 -3.39 -11.44
C ALA A 139 0.34 -3.23 -10.08
N PRO A 140 0.92 -2.52 -9.09
CA PRO A 140 0.20 -2.22 -7.87
C PRO A 140 -1.09 -1.43 -8.16
N PHE A 141 -1.10 -0.53 -9.14
CA PHE A 141 -2.30 0.25 -9.47
C PHE A 141 -2.17 0.85 -10.89
N TRP A 142 -2.43 0.05 -11.92
CA TRP A 142 -2.31 0.51 -13.31
C TRP A 142 -3.57 1.24 -13.78
N THR A 143 -3.40 2.53 -14.08
CA THR A 143 -4.41 3.45 -14.63
C THR A 143 -3.71 4.69 -15.17
N ASP A 144 -4.48 5.64 -15.73
CA ASP A 144 -4.00 6.90 -16.29
C ASP A 144 -3.75 7.95 -15.19
N LEU A 145 -2.48 8.09 -14.79
CA LEU A 145 -1.98 8.94 -13.71
C LEU A 145 -1.15 10.10 -14.26
N ASP A 146 -1.23 11.27 -13.64
CA ASP A 146 -0.60 12.50 -14.15
C ASP A 146 0.17 13.27 -13.07
N ASN A 147 1.47 13.06 -12.96
CA ASN A 147 2.31 13.73 -11.97
C ASN A 147 2.88 15.09 -12.42
N ARG A 148 2.40 15.68 -13.53
CA ARG A 148 3.01 16.89 -14.12
C ARG A 148 2.97 18.10 -13.19
N GLN A 149 1.90 18.27 -12.41
CA GLN A 149 1.72 19.43 -11.54
C GLN A 149 1.82 19.09 -10.04
N THR A 150 1.23 17.97 -9.63
CA THR A 150 1.08 17.56 -8.22
C THR A 150 1.34 16.07 -8.07
N GLY A 151 1.56 15.64 -6.83
CA GLY A 151 2.02 14.28 -6.54
C GLY A 151 3.47 14.04 -6.97
N VAL A 152 4.04 12.95 -6.50
CA VAL A 152 5.41 12.52 -6.84
C VAL A 152 5.48 11.01 -6.97
N ILE A 153 6.42 10.55 -7.79
CA ILE A 153 6.75 9.13 -7.91
C ILE A 153 8.17 8.97 -7.40
N LEU A 154 8.32 8.26 -6.28
CA LEU A 154 9.57 8.11 -5.54
C LEU A 154 10.02 6.67 -5.57
N TYR A 155 11.33 6.43 -5.69
CA TYR A 155 11.89 5.09 -5.53
C TYR A 155 13.20 5.08 -4.77
N ASN A 156 13.42 4.02 -4.00
CA ASN A 156 14.67 3.80 -3.27
C ASN A 156 15.00 2.32 -3.11
N GLN A 157 16.27 2.05 -2.82
CA GLN A 157 16.78 0.71 -2.52
C GLN A 157 17.48 0.68 -1.17
N TYR A 158 17.35 -0.44 -0.48
CA TYR A 158 17.93 -0.66 0.83
C TYR A 158 18.67 -2.00 0.83
N THR A 159 19.86 -2.03 1.43
CA THR A 159 20.68 -3.24 1.63
C THR A 159 21.12 -3.43 3.08
N ASN A 160 20.69 -2.54 3.98
CA ASN A 160 20.89 -2.60 5.43
C ASN A 160 19.85 -1.72 6.15
N GLY A 161 19.86 -1.74 7.48
CA GLY A 161 19.05 -0.84 8.31
C GLY A 161 17.66 -1.35 8.65
N SER A 162 16.83 -0.47 9.22
CA SER A 162 15.50 -0.79 9.73
C SER A 162 14.54 -1.29 8.65
N VAL A 163 14.71 -0.86 7.39
CA VAL A 163 13.85 -1.29 6.27
C VAL A 163 13.98 -2.78 5.99
N LEU A 164 15.20 -3.34 6.05
CA LEU A 164 15.41 -4.79 5.92
C LEU A 164 14.86 -5.56 7.12
N GLN A 165 14.95 -4.98 8.33
CA GLN A 165 14.38 -5.59 9.53
C GLN A 165 12.85 -5.67 9.42
N GLN A 166 12.20 -4.59 8.98
CA GLN A 166 10.76 -4.55 8.70
C GLN A 166 10.38 -5.58 7.63
N ALA A 167 11.07 -5.61 6.49
CA ALA A 167 10.84 -6.60 5.44
C ALA A 167 10.99 -8.05 5.92
N THR A 168 12.01 -8.29 6.74
CA THR A 168 12.24 -9.61 7.34
C THR A 168 11.09 -10.01 8.26
N GLN A 169 10.61 -9.08 9.09
CA GLN A 169 9.49 -9.32 10.01
C GLN A 169 8.18 -9.53 9.26
N ASP A 170 7.89 -8.69 8.26
CA ASP A 170 6.69 -8.78 7.43
C ASP A 170 6.63 -10.15 6.73
N ILE A 171 7.67 -10.53 6.00
CA ILE A 171 7.68 -11.81 5.27
C ILE A 171 7.57 -13.02 6.20
N ASN A 172 8.32 -13.05 7.31
CA ASN A 172 8.22 -14.17 8.25
C ASN A 172 6.85 -14.23 8.97
N SER A 173 6.12 -13.12 9.06
CA SER A 173 4.77 -13.08 9.62
C SER A 173 3.74 -13.63 8.63
N TYR A 174 3.89 -13.31 7.33
CA TYR A 174 2.93 -13.70 6.29
C TYR A 174 3.17 -15.11 5.74
N PHE A 175 4.43 -15.55 5.72
CA PHE A 175 4.84 -16.84 5.20
C PHE A 175 5.61 -17.62 6.30
N PRO A 176 4.89 -18.24 7.24
CA PRO A 176 5.52 -18.92 8.37
C PRO A 176 6.35 -20.11 7.90
N ASN A 177 7.43 -20.40 8.62
CA ASN A 177 8.41 -21.49 8.38
C ASN A 177 9.46 -21.24 7.28
N LEU A 178 9.50 -20.07 6.64
CA LEU A 178 10.58 -19.75 5.69
C LEU A 178 11.93 -19.45 6.35
N ASN A 179 11.95 -18.96 7.60
CA ASN A 179 13.14 -18.41 8.25
C ASN A 179 13.89 -17.41 7.33
N PHE A 180 13.12 -16.50 6.73
CA PHE A 180 13.59 -15.56 5.74
C PHE A 180 14.45 -14.45 6.37
N ASN A 181 15.42 -13.93 5.62
CA ASN A 181 16.15 -12.71 5.96
C ASN A 181 16.26 -11.83 4.70
N ALA A 182 15.73 -10.61 4.78
CA ALA A 182 15.81 -9.68 3.66
C ALA A 182 17.26 -9.22 3.48
N ALA A 183 17.77 -9.35 2.26
CA ALA A 183 19.10 -8.90 1.86
C ALA A 183 19.04 -7.62 1.00
N TRP A 184 17.88 -7.35 0.40
CA TRP A 184 17.61 -6.19 -0.43
C TRP A 184 16.13 -5.87 -0.44
N VAL A 185 15.81 -4.58 -0.43
CA VAL A 185 14.44 -4.07 -0.55
C VAL A 185 14.43 -2.91 -1.54
N PHE A 186 13.54 -2.95 -2.52
CA PHE A 186 13.24 -1.83 -3.41
C PHE A 186 11.82 -1.35 -3.13
N VAL A 187 11.65 -0.03 -2.97
CA VAL A 187 10.36 0.60 -2.72
C VAL A 187 10.10 1.57 -3.86
N ALA A 188 8.98 1.42 -4.57
CA ALA A 188 8.42 2.43 -5.46
C ALA A 188 7.11 2.93 -4.88
N THR A 189 6.96 4.25 -4.78
CA THR A 189 5.77 4.93 -4.23
C THR A 189 5.24 5.92 -5.25
N TRP A 190 3.96 5.80 -5.59
CA TRP A 190 3.19 6.87 -6.22
C TRP A 190 2.50 7.59 -5.08
N TYR A 191 2.99 8.78 -4.71
CA TYR A 191 2.54 9.52 -3.54
C TYR A 191 1.68 10.71 -3.97
N LYS A 192 0.40 10.67 -3.58
CA LYS A 192 -0.60 11.70 -3.89
C LYS A 192 -0.66 12.05 -5.38
N VAL A 193 -0.51 11.06 -6.26
CA VAL A 193 -0.53 11.27 -7.71
C VAL A 193 -1.99 11.39 -8.18
N PRO A 194 -2.36 12.44 -8.93
CA PRO A 194 -3.72 12.58 -9.44
C PRO A 194 -3.94 11.74 -10.71
N TYR A 195 -5.21 11.56 -11.06
CA TYR A 195 -5.59 11.01 -12.35
C TYR A 195 -5.42 12.05 -13.46
N PHE A 196 -5.17 11.61 -14.69
CA PHE A 196 -5.21 12.49 -15.86
C PHE A 196 -6.62 13.11 -16.06
N PRO A 197 -6.73 14.38 -16.51
CA PRO A 197 -5.66 15.37 -16.73
C PRO A 197 -5.42 16.23 -15.48
N ASN A 198 -4.71 15.68 -14.48
CA ASN A 198 -4.44 16.30 -13.19
C ASN A 198 -5.72 16.78 -12.46
N THR A 199 -6.61 15.85 -12.11
CA THR A 199 -7.92 16.13 -11.49
C THR A 199 -7.86 16.73 -10.08
N GLY A 200 -6.68 17.04 -9.53
CA GLY A 200 -6.49 17.45 -8.13
C GLY A 200 -6.79 16.34 -7.11
N THR A 201 -6.99 15.12 -7.57
CA THR A 201 -7.20 13.94 -6.71
C THR A 201 -5.89 13.48 -6.10
N GLU A 202 -5.94 12.82 -4.94
CA GLU A 202 -4.76 12.25 -4.33
C GLU A 202 -4.90 10.73 -4.23
N THR A 203 -4.04 10.00 -4.94
CA THR A 203 -3.96 8.54 -4.88
C THR A 203 -2.54 8.14 -4.46
N THR A 204 -2.44 7.31 -3.42
CA THR A 204 -1.17 6.87 -2.81
C THR A 204 -1.09 5.35 -2.71
N PHE A 205 -0.06 4.76 -3.32
CA PHE A 205 0.20 3.33 -3.26
C PHE A 205 1.70 3.01 -3.43
N GLN A 206 2.10 1.78 -3.07
CA GLN A 206 3.46 1.29 -3.19
C GLN A 206 3.53 -0.10 -3.85
N ALA A 207 4.64 -0.34 -4.53
CA ALA A 207 5.18 -1.67 -4.74
C ALA A 207 6.51 -1.81 -3.98
N VAL A 208 6.66 -2.90 -3.24
CA VAL A 208 7.87 -3.24 -2.48
C VAL A 208 8.39 -4.59 -2.94
N LEU A 209 9.56 -4.62 -3.54
CA LEU A 209 10.25 -5.84 -3.96
C LEU A 209 11.27 -6.20 -2.88
N ILE A 210 11.21 -7.42 -2.37
CA ILE A 210 12.05 -7.89 -1.27
C ILE A 210 12.80 -9.12 -1.76
N SER A 211 14.13 -9.13 -1.64
CA SER A 211 14.98 -10.27 -2.00
C SER A 211 15.83 -10.71 -0.82
N GLY A 212 15.83 -12.00 -0.53
CA GLY A 212 16.78 -12.68 0.37
C GLY A 212 17.90 -13.38 -0.38
N GLY A 213 18.06 -13.12 -1.68
CA GLY A 213 18.97 -13.84 -2.58
C GLY A 213 18.29 -14.97 -3.34
N GLN A 214 17.82 -16.00 -2.64
CA GLN A 214 17.10 -17.13 -3.26
C GLN A 214 15.58 -16.97 -3.26
N LYS A 215 15.04 -16.21 -2.30
CA LYS A 215 13.60 -15.96 -2.13
C LYS A 215 13.29 -14.51 -2.47
N SER A 216 12.18 -14.31 -3.17
CA SER A 216 11.75 -13.00 -3.65
C SER A 216 10.27 -12.79 -3.37
N PHE A 217 9.91 -11.60 -2.93
CA PHE A 217 8.53 -11.25 -2.59
C PHE A 217 8.16 -9.89 -3.17
N VAL A 218 6.88 -9.74 -3.48
CA VAL A 218 6.27 -8.47 -3.87
C VAL A 218 5.21 -8.13 -2.85
N LEU A 219 5.32 -6.96 -2.23
CA LEU A 219 4.23 -6.34 -1.47
C LEU A 219 3.62 -5.20 -2.27
N MET A 220 2.31 -5.04 -2.16
CA MET A 220 1.58 -3.87 -2.64
C MET A 220 0.86 -3.24 -1.46
N ASN A 221 1.13 -1.96 -1.19
CA ASN A 221 0.50 -1.22 -0.10
C ASN A 221 -0.38 -0.10 -0.66
N TYR A 222 -1.55 0.07 -0.08
CA TYR A 222 -2.54 1.08 -0.50
C TYR A 222 -2.85 2.01 0.66
N GLY A 223 -2.76 3.32 0.40
CA GLY A 223 -3.19 4.37 1.30
C GLY A 223 -4.52 4.94 0.83
N VAL A 224 -4.63 6.27 0.84
CA VAL A 224 -5.76 6.98 0.21
C VAL A 224 -5.78 6.69 -1.29
N ILE A 225 -6.91 6.17 -1.79
CA ILE A 225 -7.20 6.01 -3.22
C ILE A 225 -8.41 6.87 -3.55
N ALA A 226 -8.20 7.97 -4.29
CA ALA A 226 -9.29 8.83 -4.71
C ALA A 226 -10.23 8.11 -5.69
N SER A 227 -11.53 8.43 -5.62
CA SER A 227 -12.54 7.89 -6.53
C SER A 227 -12.30 8.32 -7.98
N THR A 228 -12.54 7.41 -8.93
CA THR A 228 -12.48 7.71 -10.37
C THR A 228 -13.41 6.79 -11.16
N PHE A 229 -13.72 7.19 -12.40
CA PHE A 229 -14.41 6.35 -13.38
C PHE A 229 -13.44 5.59 -14.29
N GLN A 230 -12.13 5.83 -14.17
CA GLN A 230 -11.13 5.09 -14.89
C GLN A 230 -11.14 3.62 -14.44
N ASN A 231 -10.86 2.71 -15.39
CA ASN A 231 -10.57 1.33 -15.04
C ASN A 231 -9.21 1.26 -14.34
N VAL A 232 -9.08 0.36 -13.38
CA VAL A 232 -7.81 0.10 -12.71
C VAL A 232 -7.51 -1.40 -12.71
N GLN A 233 -6.28 -1.77 -13.05
CA GLN A 233 -5.76 -3.12 -12.88
C GLN A 233 -4.73 -3.15 -11.75
N ALA A 234 -4.91 -4.05 -10.78
CA ALA A 234 -3.94 -4.30 -9.72
C ALA A 234 -3.56 -5.79 -9.66
N GLY A 235 -2.27 -6.08 -9.50
CA GLY A 235 -1.72 -7.43 -9.43
C GLY A 235 -0.42 -7.57 -10.21
N TYR A 236 -0.16 -8.74 -10.77
CA TYR A 236 1.04 -9.00 -11.56
C TYR A 236 0.77 -9.97 -12.71
N ASP A 237 1.65 -9.95 -13.71
CA ASP A 237 1.60 -10.83 -14.87
C ASP A 237 3.03 -11.14 -15.33
N THR A 238 3.24 -12.33 -15.89
CA THR A 238 4.52 -12.74 -16.48
C THR A 238 4.42 -12.83 -18.01
N ILE A 239 5.56 -12.99 -18.67
CA ILE A 239 5.59 -13.34 -20.10
C ILE A 239 4.67 -14.54 -20.36
N ASN A 240 3.82 -14.43 -21.40
CA ASN A 240 2.78 -15.37 -21.78
C ASN A 240 1.75 -15.70 -20.67
N SER A 241 1.72 -14.90 -19.60
CA SER A 241 0.86 -15.09 -18.43
C SER A 241 0.96 -16.47 -17.77
N VAL A 242 2.14 -17.10 -17.86
CA VAL A 242 2.45 -18.37 -17.17
C VAL A 242 2.08 -18.27 -15.69
N HIS A 243 2.42 -17.13 -15.06
CA HIS A 243 1.91 -16.75 -13.75
C HIS A 243 1.26 -15.38 -13.84
N HIS A 244 0.11 -15.23 -13.21
CA HIS A 244 -0.56 -13.95 -13.08
C HIS A 244 -1.48 -13.98 -11.86
N PHE A 245 -1.75 -12.79 -11.32
CA PHE A 245 -2.74 -12.62 -10.27
C PHE A 245 -3.45 -11.30 -10.46
N THR A 246 -4.78 -11.30 -10.35
CA THR A 246 -5.58 -10.08 -10.31
C THR A 246 -6.07 -9.85 -8.88
N ILE A 247 -5.74 -8.71 -8.30
CA ILE A 247 -6.28 -8.31 -7.01
C ILE A 247 -7.80 -8.08 -7.16
N PRO A 248 -8.64 -8.68 -6.30
CA PRO A 248 -10.08 -8.46 -6.27
C PRO A 248 -10.43 -6.97 -6.27
N GLY A 249 -11.42 -6.60 -7.09
CA GLY A 249 -11.84 -5.21 -7.30
C GLY A 249 -11.31 -4.60 -8.59
N SER A 250 -10.26 -5.14 -9.21
CA SER A 250 -9.76 -4.68 -10.52
C SER A 250 -10.87 -4.60 -11.58
N PHE A 251 -10.91 -3.50 -12.35
CA PHE A 251 -11.97 -3.16 -13.31
C PHE A 251 -13.39 -3.25 -12.73
N SER A 252 -13.57 -2.80 -11.50
CA SER A 252 -14.88 -2.63 -10.89
C SER A 252 -14.94 -1.30 -10.14
N SER A 253 -16.15 -0.86 -9.77
CA SER A 253 -16.34 0.35 -8.97
C SER A 253 -15.74 0.24 -7.57
N SER A 254 -15.42 -0.96 -7.08
CA SER A 254 -14.74 -1.16 -5.80
C SER A 254 -13.21 -1.07 -5.91
N ALA A 255 -12.63 -0.75 -7.06
CA ALA A 255 -11.19 -0.51 -7.17
C ALA A 255 -10.74 0.78 -6.46
N THR A 256 -11.61 1.79 -6.38
CA THR A 256 -11.23 3.15 -5.97
C THR A 256 -12.22 3.76 -4.97
N GLY A 257 -11.84 4.91 -4.39
CA GLY A 257 -12.62 5.60 -3.38
C GLY A 257 -12.45 5.02 -1.97
N SER A 258 -13.20 5.56 -1.01
CA SER A 258 -13.12 5.19 0.41
C SER A 258 -13.44 3.72 0.70
N ASN A 259 -14.20 3.06 -0.19
CA ASN A 259 -14.56 1.65 -0.10
C ASN A 259 -13.71 0.76 -1.02
N SER A 260 -12.52 1.22 -1.42
CA SER A 260 -11.63 0.45 -2.27
C SER A 260 -11.31 -0.92 -1.67
N THR A 261 -11.51 -1.98 -2.44
CA THR A 261 -11.12 -3.35 -2.09
C THR A 261 -9.60 -3.45 -1.93
N PHE A 262 -8.83 -2.65 -2.69
CA PHE A 262 -7.38 -2.63 -2.57
C PHE A 262 -6.95 -2.14 -1.19
N SER A 263 -7.57 -1.08 -0.68
CA SER A 263 -7.28 -0.48 0.63
C SER A 263 -7.92 -1.21 1.82
N LEU A 264 -9.08 -1.84 1.64
CA LEU A 264 -9.82 -2.47 2.74
C LEU A 264 -9.61 -3.99 2.88
N SER A 265 -9.15 -4.66 1.82
CA SER A 265 -8.92 -6.10 1.80
C SER A 265 -7.43 -6.44 1.75
N SER A 266 -7.11 -7.73 1.82
CA SER A 266 -5.77 -8.27 1.95
C SER A 266 -5.75 -9.79 1.75
N ASN A 267 -4.63 -10.34 1.30
CA ASN A 267 -4.34 -11.77 1.37
C ASN A 267 -3.45 -12.18 2.56
N VAL A 268 -3.03 -11.22 3.40
CA VAL A 268 -2.17 -11.43 4.56
C VAL A 268 -2.77 -10.91 5.87
N ASN A 269 -4.10 -10.69 5.89
CA ASN A 269 -4.85 -10.15 7.03
C ASN A 269 -4.34 -8.77 7.51
N VAL A 270 -3.79 -8.00 6.58
CA VAL A 270 -3.32 -6.64 6.83
C VAL A 270 -4.01 -5.72 5.84
N ALA A 271 -5.04 -4.99 6.28
CA ALA A 271 -5.84 -4.13 5.40
C ALA A 271 -4.94 -3.21 4.56
N GLY A 272 -5.20 -3.19 3.26
CA GLY A 272 -4.42 -2.37 2.33
C GLY A 272 -3.07 -2.96 1.93
N ARG A 273 -2.75 -4.18 2.36
CA ARG A 273 -1.49 -4.86 2.02
C ARG A 273 -1.75 -6.20 1.35
N TRP A 274 -1.07 -6.41 0.23
CA TRP A 274 -1.08 -7.66 -0.52
C TRP A 274 0.34 -8.16 -0.66
N ALA A 275 0.58 -9.45 -0.42
CA ALA A 275 1.91 -10.05 -0.44
C ALA A 275 1.96 -11.29 -1.33
N PHE A 276 2.98 -11.39 -2.17
CA PHE A 276 3.14 -12.51 -3.09
C PHE A 276 4.58 -13.02 -3.03
N GLU A 277 4.73 -14.34 -2.93
CA GLU A 277 6.00 -14.99 -3.26
C GLU A 277 6.20 -14.91 -4.78
N ALA A 278 7.42 -14.60 -5.20
CA ALA A 278 7.77 -14.22 -6.56
C ALA A 278 9.04 -14.90 -7.06
N ASP A 279 9.69 -15.80 -6.31
CA ASP A 279 10.90 -16.49 -6.79
C ASP A 279 10.64 -17.78 -7.58
N SER A 280 9.59 -18.55 -7.26
CA SER A 280 9.32 -19.84 -7.91
C SER A 280 7.88 -20.00 -8.37
N GLU A 281 7.64 -20.97 -9.26
CA GLU A 281 6.28 -21.40 -9.62
C GLU A 281 5.50 -21.68 -8.33
N PRO A 282 4.23 -21.24 -8.21
CA PRO A 282 3.46 -21.51 -7.02
C PRO A 282 3.20 -23.02 -6.93
N GLU A 283 3.98 -23.75 -6.14
CA GLU A 283 3.52 -25.03 -5.59
C GLU A 283 2.34 -24.70 -4.67
N ASN A 284 1.14 -24.79 -5.22
CA ASN A 284 -0.14 -24.67 -4.51
C ASN A 284 -0.12 -23.55 -3.46
N GLN A 285 -0.28 -22.30 -3.88
CA GLN A 285 -0.73 -21.27 -2.93
C GLN A 285 -2.08 -21.71 -2.40
N VAL A 286 -2.07 -22.35 -1.23
CA VAL A 286 -3.27 -22.54 -0.42
C VAL A 286 -3.67 -21.14 0.01
N ILE A 287 -4.56 -20.52 -0.77
CA ILE A 287 -5.27 -19.34 -0.33
C ILE A 287 -6.11 -19.81 0.86
N ASN A 288 -5.59 -19.64 2.06
CA ASN A 288 -6.37 -19.78 3.28
C ASN A 288 -7.35 -18.60 3.32
N VAL A 289 -8.47 -18.76 2.62
CA VAL A 289 -9.66 -17.98 2.90
C VAL A 289 -10.11 -18.45 4.28
N TRP A 290 -9.81 -17.65 5.31
CA TRP A 290 -10.33 -17.90 6.65
C TRP A 290 -11.86 -17.76 6.60
N GLY A 291 -12.53 -18.91 6.46
CA GLY A 291 -13.98 -19.03 6.38
C GLY A 291 -14.41 -19.92 5.22
N TRP A 292 -14.55 -21.22 5.52
CA TRP A 292 -15.11 -22.31 4.68
C TRP A 292 -14.14 -23.02 3.72
N THR A 293 -13.82 -24.26 4.06
CA THR A 293 -13.20 -25.25 3.15
C THR A 293 -14.31 -25.92 2.33
N PHE A 294 -14.30 -25.76 0.99
CA PHE A 294 -14.98 -26.71 0.10
C PHE A 294 -13.96 -27.74 -0.39
N VAL A 295 -14.11 -28.98 0.04
CA VAL A 295 -13.45 -30.13 -0.62
C VAL A 295 -14.40 -30.60 -1.72
N VAL A 296 -14.07 -30.32 -2.98
CA VAL A 296 -14.76 -30.96 -4.12
C VAL A 296 -14.13 -32.34 -4.31
N LEU A 297 -14.79 -33.37 -3.77
CA LEU A 297 -14.53 -34.76 -4.15
C LEU A 297 -15.20 -35.02 -5.50
N ILE A 298 -14.41 -35.06 -6.58
CA ILE A 298 -14.88 -35.63 -7.85
C ILE A 298 -14.79 -37.16 -7.70
N PHE A 299 -15.94 -37.81 -7.49
CA PHE A 299 -16.07 -39.24 -7.77
C PHE A 299 -16.29 -39.40 -9.27
N LEU A 300 -15.30 -39.98 -9.95
CA LEU A 300 -15.52 -40.57 -11.27
C LEU A 300 -16.35 -41.85 -11.06
N ILE A 301 -17.54 -41.89 -11.66
CA ILE A 301 -18.24 -43.16 -11.96
C ILE A 301 -17.78 -43.59 -13.35
#